data_AF-A0A9Q0NTV1-F1
#
_entry.id   AF-A0A9Q0NTV1-F1
#
_cell.length_a   1.000
_cell.length_b   1.000
_cell.length_c   1.000
_cell.angle_alpha   90.00
_cell.angle_beta   90.00
_cell.angle_gamma   90.00
#
_symmetry.space_group_name_H-M   'P 1'
#
loop_
_entity.id
_entity.type
_entity.pdbx_description
1 polymer ?
#
loop_
_entity_poly.entity_id
_entity_poly.type
_entity_poly.pdbx_seq_one_letter_code
_entity_poly.pdbx_strand_id
1 'polypeptide(L)'
;MASPVSPFSLAPSLSSSSSSCLQLHRRFFSPSLRTSASASSTSNSVPKVVVTRERGKNGKLIKALAKHGIGCLELPLIQHTQGPDSDKLSSVLCDSAFDWIVITSPEAGSVFLEAWKAAGTPKVKVGVVGAGTASIFEEVMQSSERSLDVAFTPSKANGKVLASELPKNGNKRCTVLYPASSKASNEIEQGLSNRGFEVVRLNTYTTVSIYSLNYDIRYNYLHLLRKYFSET
;
A
#
# COMPACT_ATOMS: atom_id res chain seq x y z
N MET A 1 28.98 10.56 -62.10
CA MET A 1 28.66 12.00 -62.25
C MET A 1 27.95 12.40 -60.96
N ALA A 2 28.72 12.75 -59.93
CA ALA A 2 29.21 14.09 -59.59
C ALA A 2 28.16 14.91 -58.81
N SER A 3 28.54 15.20 -57.56
CA SER A 3 27.89 16.02 -56.52
C SER A 3 27.62 17.48 -56.95
N PRO A 4 27.06 18.38 -56.10
CA PRO A 4 27.89 18.99 -55.04
C PRO A 4 27.19 19.48 -53.74
N VAL A 5 28.03 19.49 -52.67
CA VAL A 5 28.32 20.50 -51.61
C VAL A 5 27.29 21.04 -50.58
N SER A 6 27.76 20.94 -49.32
CA SER A 6 27.43 21.68 -48.08
C SER A 6 27.93 23.15 -48.09
N PRO A 7 27.62 23.98 -47.07
CA PRO A 7 28.49 24.12 -45.87
C PRO A 7 27.69 24.33 -44.54
N PHE A 8 28.08 23.74 -43.40
CA PHE A 8 29.04 24.20 -42.38
C PHE A 8 28.84 25.62 -41.80
N SER A 9 28.65 25.70 -40.46
CA SER A 9 29.26 26.64 -39.48
C SER A 9 28.34 26.83 -38.27
N LEU A 10 28.74 27.07 -37.02
CA LEU A 10 30.00 27.08 -36.27
C LEU A 10 29.58 27.20 -34.79
N ALA A 11 30.26 26.50 -33.88
CA ALA A 11 30.20 26.78 -32.44
C ALA A 11 31.01 28.04 -32.11
N PRO A 12 30.84 28.60 -30.90
CA PRO A 12 31.96 29.21 -30.22
C PRO A 12 32.20 28.59 -28.84
N SER A 13 33.48 28.58 -28.46
CA SER A 13 33.99 28.21 -27.15
C SER A 13 34.87 29.35 -26.61
N LEU A 14 35.00 29.35 -25.27
CA LEU A 14 36.07 29.92 -24.42
C LEU A 14 36.07 31.43 -24.09
N SER A 15 36.11 31.71 -22.76
CA SER A 15 37.14 32.48 -21.99
C SER A 15 36.50 33.13 -20.74
N SER A 16 36.74 32.62 -19.53
CA SER A 16 37.78 32.98 -18.54
C SER A 16 37.68 34.37 -17.92
N SER A 17 37.44 34.46 -16.59
CA SER A 17 38.34 35.11 -15.59
C SER A 17 37.63 35.63 -14.33
N SER A 18 38.15 35.18 -13.18
CA SER A 18 38.57 35.97 -12.01
C SER A 18 37.57 36.72 -11.12
N SER A 19 37.43 36.18 -9.89
CA SER A 19 37.61 36.82 -8.58
C SER A 19 37.03 38.21 -8.33
N SER A 20 36.14 38.32 -7.34
CA SER A 20 36.16 39.40 -6.34
C SER A 20 35.47 38.98 -5.06
N CYS A 21 36.29 38.87 -4.02
CA CYS A 21 35.92 38.77 -2.61
C CYS A 21 35.28 40.09 -2.17
N LEU A 22 34.08 40.05 -1.57
CA LEU A 22 33.61 41.13 -0.70
C LEU A 22 33.19 40.54 0.63
N GLN A 23 34.14 40.64 1.55
CA GLN A 23 33.95 40.53 2.99
C GLN A 23 32.94 41.59 3.44
N LEU A 24 31.86 41.17 4.11
CA LEU A 24 31.21 42.03 5.09
C LEU A 24 31.41 41.41 6.47
N HIS A 25 32.37 41.98 7.20
CA HIS A 25 32.49 41.82 8.64
C HIS A 25 31.21 42.27 9.32
N ARG A 26 30.46 41.32 9.89
CA ARG A 26 29.48 41.63 10.93
C ARG A 26 30.04 41.15 12.27
N ARG A 27 30.33 42.13 13.11
CA ARG A 27 31.03 42.03 14.39
C ARG A 27 30.39 41.00 15.31
N PHE A 28 31.27 40.22 15.92
CA PHE A 28 31.04 39.33 17.06
C PHE A 28 30.43 40.10 18.23
N PHE A 29 29.25 39.67 18.69
CA PHE A 29 28.82 39.73 20.09
C PHE A 29 27.82 38.59 20.29
N SER A 30 28.33 37.41 20.68
CA SER A 30 27.50 36.32 21.19
C SER A 30 27.58 36.36 22.71
N PRO A 31 26.51 36.74 23.44
CA PRO A 31 26.47 36.45 24.86
C PRO A 31 26.36 34.92 24.99
N SER A 32 27.37 34.32 25.61
CA SER A 32 27.33 32.92 26.02
C SER A 32 26.31 32.78 27.15
N LEU A 33 25.03 32.70 26.80
CA LEU A 33 24.00 32.18 27.68
C LEU A 33 24.21 30.68 27.76
N ARG A 34 24.91 30.24 28.81
CA ARG A 34 24.86 28.84 29.25
C ARG A 34 23.44 28.58 29.77
N THR A 35 22.54 28.23 28.88
CA THR A 35 21.29 27.57 29.26
C THR A 35 21.66 26.17 29.72
N SER A 36 21.79 26.02 31.04
CA SER A 36 21.64 24.73 31.69
C SER A 36 20.20 24.26 31.41
N ALA A 37 20.01 23.59 30.28
CA ALA A 37 18.83 22.78 30.08
C ALA A 37 18.95 21.64 31.09
N SER A 38 18.41 21.85 32.29
CA SER A 38 18.01 20.76 33.14
C SER A 38 17.16 19.86 32.27
N ALA A 39 17.73 18.73 31.86
CA ALA A 39 16.99 17.67 31.23
C ALA A 39 15.94 17.27 32.25
N SER A 40 14.75 17.86 32.13
CA SER A 40 13.56 17.33 32.75
C SER A 40 13.48 15.91 32.23
N SER A 41 13.84 14.96 33.08
CA SER A 41 13.63 13.55 32.85
C SER A 41 12.13 13.36 32.71
N THR A 42 11.61 13.58 31.50
CA THR A 42 10.34 13.02 31.09
C THR A 42 10.51 11.54 31.37
N SER A 43 9.74 11.03 32.32
CA SER A 43 9.73 9.60 32.63
C SER A 43 9.68 8.85 31.30
N ASN A 44 10.74 8.12 30.98
CA ASN A 44 10.82 7.26 29.79
C ASN A 44 9.90 6.05 30.02
N SER A 45 8.60 6.29 30.20
CA SER A 45 7.62 5.22 30.31
C SER A 45 7.47 4.61 28.93
N VAL A 46 7.87 3.35 28.79
CA VAL A 46 7.62 2.57 27.58
C VAL A 46 6.12 2.60 27.29
N PRO A 47 5.67 3.00 26.08
CA PRO A 47 4.26 3.08 25.78
C PRO A 47 3.61 1.68 25.83
N LYS A 48 2.43 1.60 26.43
CA LYS A 48 1.58 0.41 26.36
C LYS A 48 0.75 0.46 25.07
N VAL A 49 0.85 -0.58 24.25
CA VAL A 49 0.20 -0.61 22.93
C VAL A 49 -0.80 -1.75 22.84
N VAL A 50 -1.98 -1.46 22.29
CA VAL A 50 -3.00 -2.47 21.96
C VAL A 50 -3.16 -2.52 20.44
N VAL A 51 -3.13 -3.71 19.87
CA VAL A 51 -3.30 -3.93 18.42
C VAL A 51 -4.63 -4.60 18.14
N THR A 52 -5.39 -4.05 17.20
CA THR A 52 -6.84 -4.29 17.10
C THR A 52 -7.31 -4.89 15.77
N ARG A 53 -6.39 -5.26 14.88
CA ARG A 53 -6.75 -5.95 13.63
C ARG A 53 -7.22 -7.36 13.93
N GLU A 54 -7.79 -8.00 12.91
CA GLU A 54 -8.16 -9.40 12.95
C GLU A 54 -7.04 -10.29 13.52
N ARG A 55 -7.47 -11.31 14.25
CA ARG A 55 -6.59 -12.25 14.95
C ARG A 55 -5.52 -12.79 14.00
N GLY A 56 -4.27 -12.73 14.43
CA GLY A 56 -3.13 -13.24 13.66
C GLY A 56 -2.60 -12.27 12.60
N LYS A 57 -3.32 -11.19 12.27
CA LYS A 57 -2.86 -10.18 11.29
C LYS A 57 -2.05 -9.04 11.91
N ASN A 58 -1.81 -9.07 13.22
CA ASN A 58 -1.02 -8.07 13.94
C ASN A 58 0.48 -8.41 14.02
N GLY A 59 0.90 -9.62 13.62
CA GLY A 59 2.27 -10.12 13.85
C GLY A 59 3.39 -9.23 13.31
N LYS A 60 3.24 -8.66 12.10
CA LYS A 60 4.25 -7.74 11.53
C LYS A 60 4.42 -6.48 12.40
N LEU A 61 3.33 -5.91 12.90
CA LEU A 61 3.34 -4.72 13.75
C LEU A 61 3.90 -5.02 15.15
N ILE A 62 3.47 -6.13 15.76
CA ILE A 62 3.97 -6.58 17.08
C ILE A 62 5.49 -6.79 17.02
N LYS A 63 5.99 -7.50 15.99
CA LYS A 63 7.43 -7.73 15.82
C LYS A 63 8.21 -6.42 15.61
N ALA A 64 7.64 -5.45 14.88
CA ALA A 64 8.28 -4.16 14.68
C ALA A 64 8.39 -3.35 15.98
N LEU A 65 7.32 -3.32 16.79
CA LEU A 65 7.29 -2.63 18.08
C LEU A 65 8.21 -3.30 19.12
N ALA A 66 8.26 -4.63 19.13
CA ALA A 66 9.14 -5.38 20.01
C ALA A 66 10.63 -5.05 19.80
N LYS A 67 11.06 -4.75 18.56
CA LYS A 67 12.43 -4.28 18.27
C LYS A 67 12.79 -2.95 18.95
N HIS A 68 11.78 -2.18 19.36
CA HIS A 68 11.93 -0.95 20.11
C HIS A 68 11.62 -1.13 21.62
N GLY A 69 11.56 -2.37 22.11
CA GLY A 69 11.24 -2.67 23.51
C GLY A 69 9.77 -2.44 23.89
N ILE A 70 8.89 -2.26 22.91
CA ILE A 70 7.47 -1.97 23.13
C ILE A 70 6.67 -3.29 23.09
N GLY A 71 6.13 -3.68 24.24
CA GLY A 71 5.19 -4.80 24.34
C GLY A 71 3.81 -4.43 23.76
N CYS A 72 3.10 -5.41 23.22
CA CYS A 72 1.77 -5.20 22.64
C CYS A 72 0.76 -6.22 23.19
N LEU A 73 -0.44 -5.75 23.49
CA LEU A 73 -1.61 -6.59 23.72
C LEU A 73 -2.39 -6.77 22.41
N GLU A 74 -2.55 -8.00 21.94
CA GLU A 74 -3.44 -8.29 20.80
C GLU A 74 -4.90 -8.39 21.27
N LEU A 75 -5.75 -7.53 20.70
CA LEU A 75 -7.16 -7.42 21.04
C LEU A 75 -7.99 -7.27 19.75
N PRO A 76 -8.25 -8.35 19.00
CA PRO A 76 -8.88 -8.26 17.68
C PRO A 76 -10.30 -7.66 17.75
N LEU A 77 -10.54 -6.52 17.08
CA LEU A 77 -11.85 -5.85 17.10
C LEU A 77 -12.67 -6.07 15.81
N ILE A 78 -12.02 -6.60 14.78
CA ILE A 78 -12.61 -6.84 13.46
C ILE A 78 -12.27 -8.24 12.96
N GLN A 79 -13.08 -8.73 12.03
CA GLN A 79 -12.85 -9.96 11.29
C GLN A 79 -13.24 -9.74 9.82
N HIS A 80 -12.54 -10.42 8.91
CA HIS A 80 -12.95 -10.48 7.51
C HIS A 80 -13.89 -11.66 7.28
N THR A 81 -14.96 -11.41 6.53
CA THR A 81 -15.96 -12.44 6.18
C THR A 81 -16.26 -12.38 4.69
N GLN A 82 -16.86 -13.43 4.16
CA GLN A 82 -17.25 -13.49 2.75
C GLN A 82 -18.18 -12.33 2.40
N GLY A 83 -17.96 -11.76 1.22
CA GLY A 83 -18.80 -10.73 0.63
C GLY A 83 -19.87 -11.33 -0.28
N PRO A 84 -20.86 -10.53 -0.70
CA PRO A 84 -21.98 -11.00 -1.52
C PRO A 84 -21.58 -11.53 -2.90
N ASP A 85 -20.40 -11.18 -3.40
CA ASP A 85 -19.91 -11.60 -4.71
C ASP A 85 -18.76 -12.61 -4.62
N SER A 86 -18.46 -13.16 -3.44
CA SER A 86 -17.32 -14.05 -3.26
C SER A 86 -17.40 -15.29 -4.16
N ASP A 87 -18.56 -15.94 -4.19
CA ASP A 87 -18.79 -17.18 -4.95
C ASP A 87 -18.71 -16.98 -6.47
N LYS A 88 -18.76 -15.73 -6.94
CA LYS A 88 -18.67 -15.37 -8.36
C LYS A 88 -17.23 -15.16 -8.82
N LEU A 89 -16.27 -14.97 -7.90
CA LEU A 89 -14.94 -14.54 -8.27
C LEU A 89 -14.21 -15.60 -9.11
N SER A 90 -14.31 -16.89 -8.75
CA SER A 90 -13.62 -17.94 -9.51
C SER A 90 -14.25 -18.18 -10.89
N SER A 91 -15.59 -18.16 -10.99
CA SER A 91 -16.27 -18.31 -12.28
C SER A 91 -15.95 -17.16 -13.23
N VAL A 92 -15.97 -15.92 -12.73
CA VAL A 92 -15.59 -14.74 -13.53
C VAL A 92 -14.14 -14.83 -14.03
N LEU A 93 -13.22 -15.37 -13.21
CA LEU A 93 -11.83 -15.60 -13.62
C LEU A 93 -11.67 -16.74 -14.63
N CYS A 94 -12.55 -17.74 -14.59
CA CYS A 94 -12.55 -18.85 -15.54
C CYS A 94 -13.15 -18.44 -16.89
N ASP A 95 -14.26 -17.70 -16.86
CA ASP A 95 -15.08 -17.42 -18.03
C ASP A 95 -14.61 -16.20 -18.83
N SER A 96 -13.80 -15.33 -18.22
CA SER A 96 -13.42 -14.05 -18.80
C SER A 96 -11.94 -13.71 -18.60
N ALA A 97 -11.32 -13.14 -19.63
CA ALA A 97 -9.98 -12.58 -19.55
C ALA A 97 -10.05 -11.09 -19.21
N PHE A 98 -9.18 -10.66 -18.30
CA PHE A 98 -9.03 -9.27 -17.91
C PHE A 98 -7.63 -8.77 -18.24
N ASP A 99 -7.53 -7.53 -18.74
CA ASP A 99 -6.22 -6.91 -18.95
C ASP A 99 -5.52 -6.62 -17.63
N TRP A 100 -6.30 -6.32 -16.58
CA TRP A 100 -5.82 -6.06 -15.23
C TRP A 100 -6.71 -6.68 -14.16
N ILE A 101 -6.06 -7.20 -13.13
CA ILE A 101 -6.65 -7.44 -11.81
C ILE A 101 -6.12 -6.35 -10.89
N VAL A 102 -6.99 -5.54 -10.28
CA VAL A 102 -6.58 -4.49 -9.35
C VAL A 102 -6.80 -4.96 -7.91
N ILE A 103 -5.72 -4.97 -7.10
CA ILE A 103 -5.74 -5.46 -5.72
C ILE A 103 -5.27 -4.35 -4.77
N THR A 104 -6.13 -3.97 -3.83
CA THR A 104 -5.97 -2.73 -3.06
C THR A 104 -5.73 -2.96 -1.58
N SER A 105 -5.71 -4.22 -1.15
CA SER A 105 -5.35 -4.60 0.21
C SER A 105 -4.77 -6.01 0.24
N PRO A 106 -4.02 -6.37 1.30
CA PRO A 106 -3.57 -7.74 1.49
C PRO A 106 -4.73 -8.74 1.53
N GLU A 107 -5.87 -8.35 2.09
CA GLU A 107 -7.04 -9.23 2.19
C GLU A 107 -7.64 -9.55 0.81
N ALA A 108 -7.82 -8.52 -0.02
CA ALA A 108 -8.27 -8.70 -1.39
C ALA A 108 -7.32 -9.62 -2.17
N GLY A 109 -6.00 -9.54 -1.90
CA GLY A 109 -4.99 -10.42 -2.48
C GLY A 109 -5.18 -11.88 -2.08
N SER A 110 -5.41 -12.15 -0.80
CA SER A 110 -5.65 -13.51 -0.30
C SER A 110 -6.92 -14.13 -0.90
N VAL A 111 -8.03 -13.39 -0.89
CA VAL A 111 -9.32 -13.82 -1.46
C VAL A 111 -9.18 -14.07 -2.97
N PHE A 112 -8.47 -13.19 -3.67
CA PHE A 112 -8.18 -13.37 -5.09
C PHE A 112 -7.34 -14.60 -5.37
N LEU A 113 -6.27 -14.86 -4.60
CA LEU A 113 -5.41 -16.02 -4.82
C LEU A 113 -6.16 -17.35 -4.64
N GLU A 114 -7.06 -17.44 -3.67
CA GLU A 114 -7.92 -18.61 -3.47
C GLU A 114 -8.81 -18.85 -4.71
N ALA A 115 -9.53 -17.82 -5.15
CA ALA A 115 -10.40 -17.91 -6.32
C ALA A 115 -9.62 -18.14 -7.63
N TRP A 116 -8.44 -17.55 -7.78
CA TRP A 116 -7.56 -17.71 -8.93
C TRP A 116 -7.04 -19.15 -9.05
N LYS A 117 -6.68 -19.78 -7.93
CA LYS A 117 -6.35 -21.22 -7.89
C LYS A 117 -7.56 -22.07 -8.24
N ALA A 118 -8.73 -21.76 -7.70
CA ALA A 118 -9.98 -22.46 -8.00
C ALA A 118 -10.40 -22.32 -9.48
N ALA A 119 -10.05 -21.21 -10.14
CA ALA A 119 -10.28 -20.96 -11.56
C ALA A 119 -9.26 -21.63 -12.49
N GLY A 120 -8.34 -22.46 -11.97
CA GLY A 120 -7.32 -23.14 -12.77
C GLY A 120 -6.10 -22.27 -13.11
N THR A 121 -5.80 -21.24 -12.31
CA THR A 121 -4.61 -20.37 -12.44
C THR A 121 -4.45 -19.67 -13.80
N PRO A 122 -5.48 -18.96 -14.30
CA PRO A 122 -5.40 -18.28 -15.58
C PRO A 122 -4.28 -17.23 -15.62
N LYS A 123 -3.75 -16.95 -16.81
CA LYS A 123 -2.69 -15.94 -16.95
C LYS A 123 -3.24 -14.53 -16.69
N VAL A 124 -2.71 -13.83 -15.68
CA VAL A 124 -3.21 -12.52 -15.25
C VAL A 124 -2.10 -11.50 -15.01
N LYS A 125 -2.41 -10.22 -15.23
CA LYS A 125 -1.59 -9.08 -14.80
C LYS A 125 -2.24 -8.39 -13.61
N VAL A 126 -1.47 -8.18 -12.55
CA VAL A 126 -1.96 -7.63 -11.29
C VAL A 126 -1.36 -6.24 -11.05
N GLY A 127 -2.23 -5.26 -10.81
CA GLY A 127 -1.88 -3.95 -10.29
C GLY A 127 -2.16 -3.89 -8.80
N VAL A 128 -1.13 -3.67 -7.99
CA VAL A 128 -1.27 -3.61 -6.51
C VAL A 128 -1.12 -2.18 -6.01
N VAL A 129 -1.83 -1.81 -4.95
CA VAL A 129 -1.74 -0.45 -4.40
C VAL A 129 -0.38 -0.15 -3.75
N GLY A 130 0.33 -1.15 -3.24
CA GLY A 130 1.62 -0.93 -2.56
C GLY A 130 2.25 -2.21 -2.01
N ALA A 131 3.45 -2.05 -1.44
CA ALA A 131 4.31 -3.17 -1.03
C ALA A 131 3.63 -4.15 -0.03
N GLY A 132 2.81 -3.64 0.88
CA GLY A 132 2.07 -4.50 1.83
C GLY A 132 1.14 -5.49 1.12
N THR A 133 0.47 -5.03 0.05
CA THR A 133 -0.39 -5.87 -0.79
C THR A 133 0.43 -6.76 -1.72
N ALA A 134 1.49 -6.22 -2.32
CA ALA A 134 2.41 -6.97 -3.17
C ALA A 134 2.97 -8.21 -2.46
N SER A 135 3.27 -8.09 -1.16
CA SER A 135 3.86 -9.19 -0.37
C SER A 135 3.02 -10.47 -0.31
N ILE A 136 1.72 -10.39 -0.62
CA ILE A 136 0.84 -11.57 -0.68
C ILE A 136 1.16 -12.47 -1.88
N PHE A 137 1.76 -11.92 -2.94
CA PHE A 137 2.03 -12.62 -4.18
C PHE A 137 3.46 -13.19 -4.27
N GLU A 138 4.35 -12.89 -3.31
CA GLU A 138 5.77 -13.26 -3.34
C GLU A 138 6.00 -14.76 -3.56
N GLU A 139 5.24 -15.61 -2.87
CA GLU A 139 5.36 -17.07 -2.97
C GLU A 139 4.97 -17.58 -4.37
N VAL A 140 3.84 -17.08 -4.89
CA VAL A 140 3.33 -17.49 -6.22
C VAL A 140 4.27 -17.03 -7.32
N MET A 141 4.85 -15.84 -7.20
CA MET A 141 5.80 -15.29 -8.17
C MET A 141 7.14 -16.03 -8.21
N GLN A 142 7.52 -16.74 -7.15
CA GLN A 142 8.73 -17.56 -7.09
C GLN A 142 8.57 -18.94 -7.75
N SER A 143 7.33 -19.37 -8.02
CA SER A 143 7.08 -20.62 -8.73
C SER A 143 7.50 -20.53 -10.21
N SER A 144 7.90 -21.67 -10.80
CA SER A 144 8.44 -21.71 -12.17
C SER A 144 7.38 -21.49 -13.26
N GLU A 145 6.10 -21.63 -12.93
CA GLU A 145 4.96 -21.38 -13.82
C GLU A 145 4.44 -19.96 -13.59
N ARG A 146 5.00 -18.96 -14.30
CA ARG A 146 4.62 -17.55 -14.17
C ARG A 146 3.26 -17.23 -14.83
N SER A 147 2.18 -17.77 -14.29
CA SER A 147 0.79 -17.46 -14.67
C SER A 147 0.27 -16.19 -13.99
N LEU A 148 0.94 -15.66 -12.98
CA LEU A 148 0.60 -14.40 -12.32
C LEU A 148 1.79 -13.44 -12.30
N ASP A 149 1.56 -12.20 -12.71
CA ASP A 149 2.58 -11.14 -12.72
C ASP A 149 2.09 -9.87 -12.01
N VAL A 150 2.78 -9.44 -10.96
CA VAL A 150 2.55 -8.13 -10.33
C VAL A 150 3.23 -7.05 -11.17
N ALA A 151 2.52 -6.62 -12.21
CA ALA A 151 3.05 -5.79 -13.29
C ALA A 151 2.97 -4.28 -13.02
N PHE A 152 2.28 -3.84 -11.96
CA PHE A 152 2.14 -2.41 -11.65
C PHE A 152 2.00 -2.13 -10.16
N THR A 153 2.63 -1.04 -9.72
CA THR A 153 2.42 -0.41 -8.41
C THR A 153 2.45 1.11 -8.62
N PRO A 154 1.49 1.88 -8.07
CA PRO A 154 1.49 3.33 -8.20
C PRO A 154 2.66 4.00 -7.46
N SER A 155 2.94 5.24 -7.82
CA SER A 155 3.96 6.09 -7.19
C SER A 155 3.71 6.33 -5.69
N LYS A 156 2.43 6.30 -5.28
CA LYS A 156 2.00 6.41 -3.88
C LYS A 156 0.96 5.35 -3.58
N ALA A 157 1.04 4.74 -2.40
CA ALA A 157 0.12 3.69 -1.97
C ALA A 157 -1.28 4.21 -1.64
N ASN A 158 -2.01 4.62 -2.67
CA ASN A 158 -3.32 5.23 -2.59
C ASN A 158 -4.18 4.81 -3.81
N GLY A 159 -5.45 4.50 -3.57
CA GLY A 159 -6.39 4.04 -4.60
C GLY A 159 -6.59 5.05 -5.74
N LYS A 160 -6.67 6.34 -5.43
CA LYS A 160 -6.77 7.42 -6.42
C LYS A 160 -5.56 7.46 -7.35
N VAL A 161 -4.38 7.33 -6.77
CA VAL A 161 -3.10 7.37 -7.51
C VAL A 161 -2.98 6.13 -8.40
N LEU A 162 -3.34 4.95 -7.88
CA LEU A 162 -3.47 3.73 -8.67
C LEU A 162 -4.41 3.94 -9.86
N ALA A 163 -5.61 4.47 -9.62
CA ALA A 163 -6.59 4.69 -10.67
C ALA A 163 -6.07 5.68 -11.73
N SER A 164 -5.32 6.71 -11.35
CA SER A 164 -4.75 7.69 -12.30
C SER A 164 -3.55 7.17 -13.08
N GLU A 165 -2.75 6.27 -12.50
CA GLU A 165 -1.47 5.84 -13.05
C GLU A 165 -1.52 4.45 -13.71
N LEU A 166 -2.58 3.66 -13.50
CA LEU A 166 -2.70 2.32 -14.09
C LEU A 166 -2.48 2.39 -15.61
N PRO A 167 -1.58 1.59 -16.19
CA PRO A 167 -1.29 1.66 -17.61
C PRO A 167 -2.50 1.25 -18.45
N LYS A 168 -2.80 2.06 -19.48
CA LYS A 168 -3.84 1.77 -20.47
C LYS A 168 -3.20 1.62 -21.84
N ASN A 169 -3.31 0.46 -22.44
CA ASN A 169 -2.71 0.19 -23.75
C ASN A 169 -3.60 0.71 -24.89
N GLY A 170 -3.39 1.97 -25.29
CA GLY A 170 -3.90 2.56 -26.53
C GLY A 170 -5.42 2.54 -26.74
N ASN A 171 -5.84 2.52 -28.01
CA ASN A 171 -7.24 2.69 -28.45
C ASN A 171 -8.14 1.45 -28.26
N LYS A 172 -7.65 0.39 -27.60
CA LYS A 172 -8.46 -0.82 -27.33
C LYS A 172 -9.24 -0.65 -26.04
N ARG A 173 -10.40 -1.31 -25.97
CA ARG A 173 -11.13 -1.49 -24.72
C ARG A 173 -10.21 -2.20 -23.73
N CYS A 174 -10.11 -1.68 -22.51
CA CYS A 174 -9.24 -2.23 -21.48
C CYS A 174 -10.08 -2.63 -20.27
N THR A 175 -10.10 -3.91 -19.93
CA THR A 175 -10.96 -4.48 -18.88
C THR A 175 -10.20 -4.65 -17.57
N VAL A 176 -10.87 -4.34 -16.46
CA VAL A 176 -10.32 -4.45 -15.12
C VAL A 176 -11.24 -5.25 -14.24
N LEU A 177 -10.75 -6.33 -13.62
CA LEU A 177 -11.42 -6.95 -12.49
C LEU A 177 -10.94 -6.29 -11.19
N TYR A 178 -11.87 -5.87 -10.35
CA TYR A 178 -11.59 -5.25 -9.06
C TYR A 178 -12.30 -5.99 -7.92
N PRO A 179 -11.66 -7.03 -7.34
CA PRO A 179 -12.10 -7.63 -6.09
C PRO A 179 -11.91 -6.64 -4.93
N ALA A 180 -13.01 -6.28 -4.28
CA ALA A 180 -13.04 -5.22 -3.28
C ALA A 180 -13.81 -5.63 -2.02
N SER A 181 -13.59 -4.88 -0.95
CA SER A 181 -14.46 -4.95 0.22
C SER A 181 -15.83 -4.36 -0.10
N SER A 182 -16.92 -4.94 0.43
CA SER A 182 -18.24 -4.31 0.43
C SER A 182 -18.24 -2.92 1.10
N LYS A 183 -17.27 -2.64 1.98
CA LYS A 183 -17.09 -1.35 2.65
C LYS A 183 -16.18 -0.37 1.91
N ALA A 184 -15.49 -0.81 0.85
CA ALA A 184 -14.57 0.07 0.12
C ALA A 184 -15.36 1.11 -0.69
N SER A 185 -14.87 2.34 -0.74
CA SER A 185 -15.47 3.40 -1.56
C SER A 185 -15.42 3.04 -3.06
N ASN A 186 -16.16 3.80 -3.87
CA ASN A 186 -16.18 3.64 -5.33
C ASN A 186 -15.07 4.44 -6.04
N GLU A 187 -14.10 4.98 -5.29
CA GLU A 187 -13.08 5.90 -5.84
C GLU A 187 -12.23 5.27 -6.95
N ILE A 188 -11.84 4.00 -6.79
CA ILE A 188 -11.02 3.29 -7.77
C ILE A 188 -11.81 2.96 -9.03
N GLU A 189 -13.02 2.41 -8.84
CA GLU A 189 -13.93 2.10 -9.94
C GLU A 189 -14.25 3.35 -10.75
N GLN A 190 -14.64 4.44 -10.09
CA GLN A 190 -14.92 5.70 -10.77
C GLN A 190 -13.67 6.28 -11.44
N GLY A 191 -12.52 6.26 -10.76
CA GLY A 191 -11.27 6.79 -11.30
C GLY A 191 -10.81 6.06 -12.56
N LEU A 192 -10.96 4.73 -12.59
CA LEU A 192 -10.65 3.90 -13.75
C LEU A 192 -11.69 4.08 -14.86
N SER A 193 -12.98 4.05 -14.54
CA SER A 193 -14.05 4.28 -15.52
C SER A 193 -13.95 5.65 -16.18
N ASN A 194 -13.57 6.70 -15.43
CA ASN A 194 -13.32 8.04 -15.98
C ASN A 194 -12.14 8.08 -16.96
N ARG A 195 -11.18 7.15 -16.85
CA ARG A 195 -10.09 6.96 -17.83
C ARG A 195 -10.47 6.00 -18.95
N GLY A 196 -11.73 5.57 -19.00
CA GLY A 196 -12.31 4.70 -20.02
C GLY A 196 -11.88 3.24 -19.91
N PHE A 197 -11.58 2.75 -18.70
CA PHE A 197 -11.51 1.33 -18.44
C PHE A 197 -12.93 0.76 -18.27
N GLU A 198 -13.13 -0.49 -18.66
CA GLU A 198 -14.33 -1.24 -18.32
C GLU A 198 -14.07 -2.00 -17.01
N VAL A 199 -14.65 -1.52 -15.92
CA VAL A 199 -14.39 -2.06 -14.59
C VAL A 199 -15.50 -3.02 -14.18
N VAL A 200 -15.10 -4.25 -13.85
CA VAL A 200 -15.94 -5.24 -13.18
C VAL A 200 -15.54 -5.27 -11.72
N ARG A 201 -16.35 -4.66 -10.86
CA ARG A 201 -16.15 -4.72 -9.40
C ARG A 201 -16.92 -5.91 -8.82
N LEU A 202 -16.25 -6.69 -7.98
CA LEU A 202 -16.89 -7.73 -7.17
C LEU A 202 -16.63 -7.44 -5.69
N ASN A 203 -17.67 -7.38 -4.87
CA ASN A 203 -17.52 -7.21 -3.43
C ASN A 203 -17.34 -8.58 -2.77
N THR A 204 -16.10 -9.05 -2.75
CA THR A 204 -15.75 -10.46 -2.44
C THR A 204 -15.54 -10.71 -0.96
N TYR A 205 -15.35 -9.67 -0.17
CA TYR A 205 -15.24 -9.76 1.29
C TYR A 205 -15.85 -8.54 1.96
N THR A 206 -16.09 -8.62 3.26
CA THR A 206 -16.45 -7.48 4.09
C THR A 206 -15.71 -7.53 5.41
N THR A 207 -15.77 -6.44 6.18
CA THR A 207 -15.17 -6.36 7.51
C THR A 207 -16.27 -6.17 8.53
N VAL A 208 -16.39 -7.09 9.48
CA VAL A 208 -17.39 -7.04 10.55
C VAL A 208 -16.72 -6.85 11.90
N SER A 209 -17.47 -6.35 12.87
CA SER A 209 -17.00 -6.31 14.25
C SER A 209 -17.05 -7.71 14.85
N ILE A 210 -16.06 -8.09 15.65
CA ILE A 210 -16.14 -9.35 16.40
C ILE A 210 -17.32 -9.38 17.38
N TYR A 211 -17.80 -8.21 17.83
CA TYR A 211 -18.95 -8.10 18.73
C TYR A 211 -20.29 -8.40 18.06
N SER A 212 -20.37 -8.25 16.73
CA SER A 212 -21.53 -8.73 15.96
C SER A 212 -21.53 -10.25 15.80
N LEU A 213 -20.40 -10.92 16.07
CA LEU A 213 -20.25 -12.36 15.95
C LEU A 213 -20.35 -13.08 17.32
N ASN A 214 -19.97 -12.42 18.42
CA ASN A 214 -20.03 -13.00 19.76
C ASN A 214 -20.09 -11.90 20.85
N TYR A 215 -21.20 -11.85 21.60
CA TYR A 215 -21.46 -10.84 22.62
C TYR A 215 -20.59 -11.02 23.89
N ASP A 216 -20.21 -12.25 24.24
CA ASP A 216 -19.42 -12.56 25.45
C ASP A 216 -17.98 -12.07 25.38
N ILE A 217 -17.52 -11.64 24.19
CA ILE A 217 -16.17 -11.11 24.02
C ILE A 217 -15.99 -9.75 24.70
N ARG A 218 -17.05 -8.93 24.84
CA ARG A 218 -16.93 -7.56 25.40
C ARG A 218 -16.41 -7.53 26.83
N TYR A 219 -16.99 -8.35 27.71
CA TYR A 219 -16.62 -8.37 29.12
C TYR A 219 -15.17 -8.82 29.32
N ASN A 220 -14.77 -9.86 28.59
CA ASN A 220 -13.39 -10.36 28.60
C ASN A 220 -12.39 -9.28 28.14
N TYR A 221 -12.73 -8.51 27.12
CA TYR A 221 -11.83 -7.50 26.56
C TYR A 221 -11.67 -6.29 27.48
N LEU A 222 -12.77 -5.83 28.11
CA LEU A 222 -12.70 -4.75 29.09
C LEU A 222 -11.86 -5.14 30.31
N HIS A 223 -12.01 -6.37 30.80
CA HIS A 223 -11.20 -6.88 31.90
C HIS A 223 -9.72 -6.97 31.53
N LEU A 224 -9.42 -7.48 30.33
CA LEU A 224 -8.05 -7.59 29.82
C LEU A 224 -7.38 -6.22 29.66
N LEU A 225 -8.10 -5.24 29.12
CA LEU A 225 -7.63 -3.86 28.99
C LEU A 225 -7.35 -3.23 30.36
N ARG A 226 -8.28 -3.37 31.32
CA ARG A 226 -8.08 -2.85 32.68
C ARG A 226 -6.82 -3.40 33.29
N LYS A 227 -6.63 -4.72 33.27
CA LYS A 227 -5.42 -5.40 33.78
C LYS A 227 -4.16 -4.88 33.08
N TYR A 228 -4.16 -4.83 31.76
CA TYR A 228 -3.00 -4.42 30.97
C TYR A 228 -2.57 -2.98 31.28
N PHE A 229 -3.51 -2.06 31.49
CA PHE A 229 -3.18 -0.68 31.83
C PHE A 229 -2.91 -0.46 33.33
N SER A 230 -3.50 -1.25 34.23
CA SER A 230 -3.34 -1.11 35.69
C SER A 230 -2.05 -1.69 36.26
N GLU A 231 -1.36 -2.59 35.54
CA GLU A 231 -0.03 -3.08 35.95
C GLU A 231 1.01 -1.95 35.77
N THR A 232 1.11 -1.04 36.75
CA THR A 232 2.17 -0.02 36.90
C THR A 232 2.64 0.03 38.34
#